data_AF-E6YL33-F1
#
_entry.id   AF-E6YL33-F1
#
_cell.length_a   1.000
_cell.length_b   1.000
_cell.length_c   1.000
_cell.angle_alpha   90.00
_cell.angle_beta   90.00
_cell.angle_gamma   90.00
#
_symmetry.space_group_name_H-M   'P 1'
#
loop_
_entity.id
_entity.type
_entity.pdbx_description
1 polymer ?
#
loop_
_entity_poly.entity_id
_entity_poly.type
_entity_poly.pdbx_seq_one_letter_code
_entity_poly.pdbx_strand_id
1 'polypeptide(L)'
;MALDAVSAPRSYSQDDGGQPEMAGAKKNADYDMFIKLLVAQMKNQDPTKPMDSTEFVSQLASFSSVEQAIKMNETLSQMLSNGLINGAEGYVGKYIQFTDEKDKVIEGYVVSIDIYSDGIVATLDNGEKVVIGPGVKVMTEKPDVEGEKPGENGEKPEADGHKSYVGRF
;
A
#
# COMPACT_ATOMS: atom_id res chain seq x y z
N MET A 1 -13.37 -44.91 -18.81
CA MET A 1 -12.98 -45.59 -17.55
C MET A 1 -11.56 -45.16 -17.20
N ALA A 2 -11.17 -44.77 -16.00
CA ALA A 2 -11.82 -44.27 -14.79
C ALA A 2 -10.63 -43.90 -13.90
N LEU A 3 -10.36 -42.61 -13.69
CA LEU A 3 -9.33 -42.06 -12.81
C LEU A 3 -9.80 -40.63 -12.48
N ASP A 4 -9.85 -40.11 -11.27
CA ASP A 4 -9.62 -40.61 -9.93
C ASP A 4 -10.33 -39.59 -9.02
N ALA A 5 -10.85 -40.02 -7.88
CA ALA A 5 -11.56 -39.15 -6.95
C ALA A 5 -10.57 -38.39 -6.05
N VAL A 6 -11.06 -37.30 -5.43
CA VAL A 6 -10.47 -36.51 -4.31
C VAL A 6 -9.78 -35.20 -4.71
N SER A 7 -10.50 -34.09 -4.48
CA SER A 7 -10.17 -33.20 -3.35
C SER A 7 -11.29 -32.16 -3.20
N ALA A 8 -12.12 -32.32 -2.17
CA ALA A 8 -13.06 -31.29 -1.73
C ALA A 8 -12.32 -30.00 -1.32
N PRO A 9 -12.96 -28.82 -1.40
CA PRO A 9 -12.38 -27.61 -0.83
C PRO A 9 -12.24 -27.80 0.67
N ARG A 10 -11.00 -27.79 1.17
CA ARG A 10 -10.71 -27.75 2.59
C ARG A 10 -11.24 -26.43 3.12
N SER A 11 -12.27 -26.50 3.96
CA SER A 11 -12.68 -25.40 4.83
C SER A 11 -11.47 -25.00 5.67
N TYR A 12 -10.95 -23.78 5.45
CA TYR A 12 -10.04 -23.16 6.39
C TYR A 12 -10.86 -22.82 7.64
N SER A 13 -10.80 -23.71 8.63
CA SER A 13 -11.11 -23.35 10.00
C SER A 13 -10.05 -22.34 10.43
N GLN A 14 -10.40 -21.07 10.43
CA GLN A 14 -9.58 -20.00 10.98
C GLN A 14 -9.56 -20.19 12.49
N ASP A 15 -8.43 -20.73 12.95
CA ASP A 15 -8.01 -20.83 14.33
C ASP A 15 -8.05 -19.44 14.98
N ASP A 16 -8.74 -19.38 16.11
CA ASP A 16 -8.94 -18.23 16.97
C ASP A 16 -7.63 -17.90 17.70
N GLY A 17 -6.72 -17.25 16.97
CA GLY A 17 -5.34 -16.98 17.39
C GLY A 17 -5.12 -15.54 17.86
N GLY A 18 -5.64 -15.21 19.04
CA GLY A 18 -5.00 -14.27 19.99
C GLY A 18 -4.94 -12.79 19.61
N GLN A 19 -5.79 -11.99 20.26
CA GLN A 19 -5.70 -10.53 20.35
C GLN A 19 -4.26 -10.04 20.66
N PRO A 20 -3.72 -9.03 19.95
CA PRO A 20 -2.43 -8.42 20.28
C PRO A 20 -2.49 -7.47 21.50
N GLU A 21 -3.63 -7.33 22.18
CA GLU A 21 -3.82 -6.33 23.26
C GLU A 21 -3.04 -6.64 24.55
N MET A 22 -2.57 -7.88 24.78
CA MET A 22 -1.88 -8.23 26.03
C MET A 22 -0.38 -7.94 26.07
N ALA A 23 0.28 -7.75 24.91
CA ALA A 23 1.72 -7.48 24.87
C ALA A 23 2.05 -6.03 25.29
N GLY A 24 1.20 -5.07 24.89
CA GLY A 24 1.33 -3.66 25.29
C GLY A 24 0.94 -3.42 26.74
N ALA A 25 -0.08 -4.10 27.24
CA ALA A 25 -0.57 -3.94 28.62
C ALA A 25 0.41 -4.52 29.66
N LYS A 26 1.04 -5.67 29.39
CA LYS A 26 2.05 -6.26 30.31
C LYS A 26 3.28 -5.37 30.50
N LYS A 27 3.82 -4.79 29.42
CA LYS A 27 5.05 -3.98 29.49
C LYS A 27 4.88 -2.64 30.23
N ASN A 28 3.70 -2.01 30.11
CA ASN A 28 3.38 -0.79 30.90
C ASN A 28 3.22 -1.11 32.39
N ALA A 29 2.66 -2.28 32.73
CA ALA A 29 2.58 -2.74 34.10
C ALA A 29 3.97 -3.04 34.71
N ASP A 30 4.92 -3.54 33.91
CA ASP A 30 6.31 -3.76 34.34
C ASP A 30 7.06 -2.43 34.64
N TYR A 31 6.79 -1.37 33.88
CA TYR A 31 7.31 -0.02 34.14
C TYR A 31 6.79 0.55 35.47
N ASP A 32 5.47 0.51 35.69
CA ASP A 32 4.86 1.02 36.92
C ASP A 32 5.30 0.22 38.16
N MET A 33 5.51 -1.09 38.01
CA MET A 33 6.05 -1.96 39.06
C MET A 33 7.51 -1.60 39.38
N PHE A 34 8.32 -1.33 38.35
CA PHE A 34 9.72 -0.94 38.50
C PHE A 34 9.87 0.42 39.18
N ILE A 35 9.11 1.43 38.76
CA ILE A 35 9.14 2.75 39.41
C ILE A 35 8.67 2.66 40.86
N LYS A 36 7.68 1.82 41.17
CA LYS A 36 7.28 1.56 42.57
C LYS A 36 8.40 0.93 43.40
N LEU A 37 9.13 -0.03 42.83
CA LEU A 37 10.28 -0.65 43.49
C LEU A 37 11.44 0.33 43.66
N LEU A 38 11.70 1.18 42.66
CA LEU A 38 12.73 2.24 42.70
C LEU A 38 12.43 3.28 43.79
N VAL A 39 11.18 3.73 43.87
CA VAL A 39 10.72 4.68 44.90
C VAL A 39 10.77 4.04 46.30
N ALA A 40 10.43 2.76 46.41
CA ALA A 40 10.55 2.02 47.67
C ALA A 40 12.03 1.87 48.10
N GLN A 41 12.94 1.64 47.16
CA GLN A 41 14.39 1.59 47.43
C GLN A 41 14.92 2.97 47.84
N MET A 42 14.57 4.05 47.13
CA MET A 42 14.96 5.43 47.52
C MET A 42 14.47 5.82 48.92
N LYS A 43 13.27 5.39 49.32
CA LYS A 43 12.73 5.63 50.67
C LYS A 43 13.50 4.92 51.78
N ASN A 44 14.25 3.86 51.45
CA ASN A 44 15.00 3.04 52.39
C ASN A 44 16.54 3.20 52.26
N GLN A 45 17.03 4.12 51.42
CA GLN A 45 18.46 4.43 51.34
C GLN A 45 18.87 5.36 52.49
N ASP A 46 20.08 5.13 53.03
CA ASP A 46 20.74 6.03 53.97
C ASP A 46 21.12 7.35 53.24
N PRO A 47 20.71 8.53 53.75
CA PRO A 47 20.93 9.82 53.08
C PRO A 47 22.40 10.20 52.86
N THR A 48 23.34 9.47 53.47
CA THR A 48 24.79 9.75 53.37
C THR A 48 25.49 9.07 52.18
N LYS A 49 24.81 8.18 51.44
CA LYS A 49 25.34 7.52 50.23
C LYS A 49 24.25 7.31 49.17
N PRO A 50 23.89 8.33 48.39
CA PRO A 50 22.98 8.15 47.28
C PRO A 50 23.65 7.27 46.21
N MET A 51 23.15 6.05 45.98
CA MET A 51 23.45 5.34 44.74
C MET A 51 22.71 5.99 43.57
N ASP A 52 23.38 6.06 42.43
CA ASP A 52 22.90 6.75 41.22
C ASP A 52 21.79 5.94 40.53
N SER A 53 20.59 6.07 41.07
CA SER A 53 19.37 5.46 40.53
C SER A 53 18.95 6.09 39.19
N THR A 54 19.60 7.20 38.81
CA THR A 54 19.31 8.02 37.64
C THR A 54 19.71 7.36 36.35
N GLU A 55 20.80 6.58 36.34
CA GLU A 55 21.34 5.97 35.12
C GLU A 55 20.40 4.91 34.53
N PHE A 56 19.82 4.06 35.38
CA PHE A 56 18.82 3.06 34.97
C PHE A 56 17.50 3.69 34.52
N VAL A 57 17.04 4.74 35.21
CA VAL A 57 15.85 5.50 34.79
C VAL A 57 16.09 6.16 33.43
N SER A 58 17.30 6.66 33.19
CA SER A 58 17.68 7.27 31.91
C SER A 58 17.74 6.25 30.77
N GLN A 59 18.30 5.06 31.01
CA GLN A 59 18.29 3.95 30.04
C GLN A 59 16.86 3.47 29.75
N LEU A 60 16.00 3.38 30.76
CA LEU A 60 14.60 2.99 30.60
C LEU A 60 13.78 4.04 29.84
N ALA A 61 13.98 5.33 30.15
CA ALA A 61 13.37 6.43 29.41
C ALA A 61 13.79 6.38 27.93
N SER A 62 15.07 6.11 27.66
CA SER A 62 15.59 5.93 26.30
C SER A 62 14.90 4.77 25.58
N PHE A 63 14.73 3.62 26.25
CA PHE A 63 14.02 2.47 25.69
C PHE A 63 12.53 2.78 25.41
N SER A 64 11.85 3.46 26.35
CA SER A 64 10.45 3.88 26.16
C SER A 64 10.29 4.82 24.97
N SER A 65 11.22 5.76 24.77
CA SER A 65 11.22 6.63 23.59
C SER A 65 11.41 5.86 22.28
N VAL A 66 12.30 4.86 22.25
CA VAL A 66 12.50 4.00 21.07
C VAL A 66 11.25 3.17 20.78
N GLU A 67 10.65 2.56 21.79
CA GLU A 67 9.41 1.78 21.62
C GLU A 67 8.24 2.65 21.13
N GLN A 68 8.12 3.88 21.64
CA GLN A 68 7.14 4.85 21.14
C GLN A 68 7.38 5.20 19.67
N ALA A 69 8.65 5.36 19.26
CA ALA A 69 9.00 5.57 17.86
C ALA A 69 8.63 4.37 16.98
N ILE A 70 8.86 3.14 17.47
CA ILE A 70 8.45 1.91 16.76
C ILE A 70 6.93 1.87 16.59
N LYS A 71 6.16 2.09 17.66
CA LYS A 71 4.68 2.12 17.59
C LYS A 71 4.16 3.20 16.66
N MET A 72 4.81 4.36 16.65
CA MET A 72 4.47 5.44 15.73
C MET A 72 4.70 5.00 14.27
N ASN A 73 5.84 4.38 13.97
CA ASN A 73 6.12 3.84 12.65
C ASN A 73 5.08 2.78 12.24
N GLU A 74 4.72 1.86 13.12
CA GLU A 74 3.67 0.85 12.86
C GLU A 74 2.32 1.52 12.55
N THR A 75 1.93 2.52 13.34
CA THR A 75 0.70 3.28 13.14
C THR A 75 0.71 4.02 11.80
N LEU A 76 1.84 4.63 11.43
CA LEU A 76 2.03 5.29 10.13
C LEU A 76 1.94 4.29 8.97
N SER A 77 2.53 3.11 9.10
CA SER A 77 2.44 2.04 8.09
C SER A 77 1.00 1.55 7.92
N GLN A 78 0.25 1.39 9.01
CA GLN A 78 -1.18 1.04 8.97
C GLN A 78 -2.01 2.14 8.29
N MET A 79 -1.76 3.40 8.63
CA MET A 79 -2.45 4.54 8.03
C MET A 79 -2.18 4.64 6.52
N LEU A 80 -0.93 4.44 6.09
CA LEU A 80 -0.56 4.38 4.67
C LEU A 80 -1.29 3.23 3.97
N SER A 81 -1.28 2.04 4.57
CA SER A 81 -1.97 0.86 4.03
C SER A 81 -3.47 1.11 3.85
N ASN A 82 -4.12 1.76 4.84
CA ASN A 82 -5.53 2.15 4.74
C ASN A 82 -5.78 3.15 3.61
N GLY A 83 -4.88 4.12 3.41
CA GLY A 83 -4.96 5.04 2.27
C GLY A 83 -4.89 4.31 0.92
N LEU A 84 -3.98 3.33 0.80
CA LEU A 84 -3.84 2.50 -0.39
C LEU A 84 -5.07 1.62 -0.64
N ILE A 85 -5.67 1.05 0.41
CA ILE A 85 -6.92 0.25 0.31
C ILE A 85 -8.06 1.08 -0.30
N ASN A 86 -8.27 2.30 0.19
CA ASN A 86 -9.32 3.18 -0.33
C ASN A 86 -9.11 3.54 -1.82
N GLY A 87 -7.85 3.63 -2.26
CA GLY A 87 -7.53 3.81 -3.69
C GLY A 87 -7.71 2.53 -4.49
N ALA A 88 -7.38 1.37 -3.91
CA ALA A 88 -7.39 0.05 -4.55
C ALA A 88 -8.78 -0.38 -5.05
N GLU A 89 -9.86 0.01 -4.36
CA GLU A 89 -11.24 -0.28 -4.78
C GLU A 89 -11.55 0.26 -6.18
N GLY A 90 -10.91 1.37 -6.58
CA GLY A 90 -11.08 1.95 -7.91
C GLY A 90 -10.40 1.15 -9.03
N TYR A 91 -9.52 0.21 -8.71
CA TYR A 91 -8.76 -0.58 -9.68
C TYR A 91 -9.39 -1.95 -9.95
N VAL A 92 -10.12 -2.53 -9.00
CA VAL A 92 -10.78 -3.83 -9.21
C VAL A 92 -11.80 -3.71 -10.35
N GLY A 93 -11.73 -4.63 -11.31
CA GLY A 93 -12.55 -4.61 -12.52
C GLY A 93 -12.10 -3.61 -13.58
N LYS A 94 -11.04 -2.83 -13.36
CA LYS A 94 -10.43 -1.99 -14.40
C LYS A 94 -9.53 -2.81 -15.30
N TYR A 95 -9.40 -2.35 -16.54
CA TYR A 95 -8.42 -2.85 -17.49
C TYR A 95 -7.09 -2.13 -17.25
N ILE A 96 -6.01 -2.87 -17.06
CA ILE A 96 -4.68 -2.27 -16.96
C ILE A 96 -3.80 -2.73 -18.12
N GLN A 97 -2.90 -1.84 -18.53
CA GLN A 97 -1.85 -2.11 -19.50
C GLN A 97 -0.51 -1.66 -18.92
N PHE A 98 0.46 -2.56 -18.92
CA PHE A 98 1.82 -2.34 -18.47
C PHE A 98 2.79 -2.81 -19.53
N THR A 99 3.81 -2.02 -19.83
CA THR A 99 4.90 -2.42 -20.73
C THR A 99 6.15 -2.66 -19.89
N ASP A 100 6.63 -3.90 -19.89
CA ASP A 100 7.85 -4.30 -19.20
C ASP A 100 9.10 -3.75 -19.92
N GLU A 101 10.26 -3.81 -19.27
CA GLU A 101 11.57 -3.32 -19.78
C GLU A 101 11.99 -3.97 -21.11
N LYS A 102 11.35 -5.09 -21.48
CA LYS A 102 11.58 -5.84 -22.72
C LYS A 102 10.55 -5.55 -23.81
N ASP A 103 9.82 -4.44 -23.72
CA ASP A 103 8.70 -4.06 -24.60
C ASP A 103 7.56 -5.08 -24.64
N LYS A 104 7.50 -6.00 -23.66
CA LYS A 104 6.38 -6.93 -23.51
C LYS A 104 5.20 -6.19 -22.89
N VAL A 105 4.09 -6.14 -23.60
CA VAL A 105 2.82 -5.63 -23.08
C VAL A 105 2.13 -6.73 -22.26
N ILE A 106 1.86 -6.41 -21.00
CA ILE A 106 1.03 -7.17 -20.07
C ILE A 106 -0.27 -6.40 -19.92
N GLU A 107 -1.39 -7.05 -20.19
CA GLU A 107 -2.71 -6.42 -20.14
C GLU A 107 -3.79 -7.40 -19.67
N GLY A 108 -4.81 -6.87 -19.00
CA GLY A 108 -5.91 -7.67 -18.48
C GLY A 108 -6.82 -6.89 -17.54
N TYR A 109 -7.92 -7.53 -17.15
CA TYR A 109 -8.82 -7.00 -16.13
C TYR A 109 -8.30 -7.37 -14.73
N VAL A 110 -8.29 -6.39 -13.82
CA VAL A 110 -7.89 -6.62 -12.44
C VAL A 110 -8.96 -7.44 -11.71
N VAL A 111 -8.58 -8.63 -11.26
CA VAL A 111 -9.45 -9.54 -10.49
C VAL A 111 -9.29 -9.31 -8.99
N SER A 112 -8.06 -9.09 -8.52
CA SER A 112 -7.80 -8.79 -7.12
C SER A 112 -6.64 -7.83 -6.95
N ILE A 113 -6.59 -7.18 -5.79
CA ILE A 113 -5.50 -6.32 -5.35
C ILE A 113 -4.94 -6.87 -4.05
N ASP A 114 -3.63 -7.10 -4.02
CA ASP A 114 -2.86 -7.36 -2.81
C ASP A 114 -2.11 -6.07 -2.42
N ILE A 115 -2.14 -5.70 -1.14
CA ILE A 115 -1.47 -4.49 -0.63
C ILE A 115 -0.37 -4.92 0.32
N TYR A 116 0.85 -4.49 -0.01
CA TYR A 116 2.05 -4.76 0.75
C TYR A 116 2.67 -3.44 1.21
N SER A 117 3.65 -3.54 2.11
CA SER A 117 4.41 -2.38 2.59
C SER A 117 5.19 -1.65 1.48
N ASP A 118 5.49 -2.34 0.38
CA ASP A 118 6.25 -1.85 -0.77
C ASP A 118 5.38 -1.44 -1.97
N GLY A 119 4.06 -1.64 -1.91
CA GLY A 119 3.15 -1.15 -2.94
C GLY A 119 1.86 -1.94 -3.10
N ILE A 120 1.16 -1.67 -4.20
CA ILE A 120 -0.08 -2.31 -4.59
C ILE A 120 0.22 -3.29 -5.72
N VAL A 121 -0.21 -4.54 -5.61
CA VAL A 121 -0.05 -5.58 -6.64
C VAL A 121 -1.42 -6.01 -7.13
N ALA A 122 -1.68 -5.82 -8.42
CA ALA A 122 -2.88 -6.31 -9.08
C ALA A 122 -2.65 -7.72 -9.61
N THR A 123 -3.61 -8.61 -9.40
CA THR A 123 -3.70 -9.90 -10.10
C THR A 123 -4.73 -9.78 -11.22
N LEU A 124 -4.28 -10.05 -12.44
CA LEU A 124 -5.09 -9.98 -13.65
C LEU A 124 -5.92 -11.26 -13.87
N ASP A 125 -6.92 -11.16 -14.74
CA ASP A 125 -7.75 -12.28 -15.21
C ASP A 125 -6.94 -13.37 -15.93
N ASN A 126 -5.85 -12.99 -16.58
CA ASN A 126 -4.88 -13.90 -17.17
C ASN A 126 -3.94 -14.59 -16.15
N GLY A 127 -4.04 -14.22 -14.86
CA GLY A 127 -3.21 -14.74 -13.77
C GLY A 127 -1.86 -14.04 -13.58
N GLU A 128 -1.49 -13.08 -14.44
CA GLU A 128 -0.28 -12.28 -14.28
C GLU A 128 -0.44 -11.28 -13.12
N LYS A 129 0.66 -11.03 -12.40
CA LYS A 129 0.72 -10.06 -11.30
C LYS A 129 1.46 -8.81 -11.78
N VAL A 130 0.88 -7.63 -11.55
CA VAL A 130 1.42 -6.34 -11.97
C VAL A 130 1.48 -5.40 -10.78
N VAL A 131 2.63 -4.79 -10.52
CA VAL A 131 2.77 -3.74 -9.51
C VAL A 131 2.13 -2.47 -10.06
N ILE A 132 1.16 -1.90 -9.34
CA ILE A 132 0.54 -0.63 -9.68
C ILE A 132 1.50 0.49 -9.27
N GLY A 133 2.09 1.15 -10.27
CA GLY A 133 3.08 2.20 -10.08
C GLY A 133 3.26 3.03 -11.36
N PRO A 134 4.35 3.81 -11.45
CA PRO A 134 4.64 4.62 -12.62
C PRO A 134 4.66 3.77 -13.91
N GLY A 135 4.01 4.27 -14.97
CA GLY A 135 3.97 3.59 -16.27
C GLY A 135 2.80 2.63 -16.47
N VAL A 136 2.02 2.30 -15.43
CA VAL A 136 0.78 1.53 -15.58
C VAL A 136 -0.33 2.43 -16.11
N LYS A 137 -0.99 2.03 -17.19
CA LYS A 137 -2.22 2.67 -17.69
C LYS A 137 -3.43 1.94 -17.13
N VAL A 138 -4.38 2.68 -16.58
CA VAL A 138 -5.62 2.14 -16.01
C VAL A 138 -6.81 2.69 -16.79
N MET A 139 -7.68 1.81 -17.26
CA MET A 139 -8.79 2.11 -18.14
C MET A 139 -10.06 1.41 -17.62
N THR A 140 -11.23 1.93 -17.96
CA THR A 140 -12.49 1.29 -17.57
C THR A 140 -12.78 0.06 -18.44
N GLU A 141 -12.33 0.05 -19.69
CA GLU A 141 -12.50 -1.06 -20.63
C GLU A 141 -11.23 -1.24 -21.48
N LYS A 142 -11.11 -2.40 -22.13
CA LYS A 142 -10.02 -2.66 -23.08
C LYS A 142 -10.08 -1.62 -24.20
N PRO A 143 -8.96 -0.95 -24.54
CA PRO A 143 -8.97 -0.01 -25.65
C PRO A 143 -9.33 -0.75 -26.93
N ASP A 144 -10.40 -0.31 -27.58
CA ASP A 144 -10.76 -0.75 -28.93
C ASP A 144 -9.57 -0.42 -29.84
N VAL A 145 -9.00 -1.44 -30.48
CA VAL A 145 -7.84 -1.28 -31.34
C VAL A 145 -8.29 -0.68 -32.67
N GLU A 146 -8.65 0.61 -32.67
CA GLU A 146 -8.53 1.44 -33.86
C GLU A 146 -7.24 2.26 -33.72
N GLY A 147 -6.22 1.84 -34.48
CA GLY A 147 -4.99 2.59 -34.61
C GLY A 147 -5.28 3.95 -35.24
N GLU A 148 -5.30 4.99 -34.42
CA GLU A 148 -4.99 6.33 -34.92
C GLU A 148 -3.52 6.32 -35.35
N LYS A 149 -3.31 6.15 -36.66
CA LYS A 149 -1.99 6.29 -37.29
C LYS A 149 -1.40 7.66 -36.91
N PRO A 150 -0.14 7.73 -36.47
CA PRO A 150 0.54 9.00 -36.31
C PRO A 150 0.98 9.54 -37.69
N GLY A 151 0.36 10.65 -38.10
CA GLY A 151 0.95 11.64 -39.00
C GLY A 151 0.48 11.64 -40.46
N GLU A 152 -0.24 12.70 -40.84
CA GLU A 152 0.00 13.38 -42.12
C GLU A 152 -0.19 14.89 -41.91
N ASN A 153 0.91 15.58 -41.59
CA ASN A 153 1.03 17.02 -41.79
C ASN A 153 1.11 17.23 -43.31
N GLY A 154 0.13 17.94 -43.88
CA GLY A 154 0.10 18.32 -45.30
C GLY A 154 -0.54 19.70 -45.47
N GLU A 155 0.30 20.73 -45.33
CA GLU A 155 0.35 21.91 -46.20
C GLU A 155 -0.93 22.74 -46.44
N LYS A 156 -0.91 23.98 -45.92
CA LYS A 156 -1.54 25.12 -46.61
C LYS A 156 -0.71 25.44 -47.87
N PRO A 157 -1.35 25.52 -49.04
CA PRO A 157 -1.26 26.73 -49.89
C PRO A 157 -2.64 27.13 -50.44
N GLU A 158 -3.10 28.36 -50.23
CA GLU A 158 -3.07 29.45 -51.21
C GLU A 158 -3.81 29.21 -52.55
N ALA A 159 -4.80 30.08 -52.77
CA ALA A 159 -5.16 30.75 -54.03
C ALA A 159 -6.11 30.08 -55.06
N ASP A 160 -7.30 30.70 -55.14
CA ASP A 160 -7.88 31.37 -56.33
C ASP A 160 -8.94 30.68 -57.22
N GLY A 161 -9.92 31.52 -57.61
CA GLY A 161 -10.87 31.35 -58.71
C GLY A 161 -12.20 30.66 -58.37
N HIS A 162 -13.40 31.18 -58.64
CA HIS A 162 -13.81 32.32 -59.45
C HIS A 162 -15.34 32.54 -59.31
N LYS A 163 -15.75 33.82 -59.30
CA LYS A 163 -16.96 34.44 -59.91
C LYS A 163 -18.33 33.89 -59.47
N SER A 164 -19.24 34.69 -58.90
CA SER A 164 -20.08 35.72 -59.56
C SER A 164 -21.19 36.06 -58.52
N TYR A 165 -21.88 37.20 -58.41
CA TYR A 165 -22.47 38.13 -59.37
C TYR A 165 -22.76 39.45 -58.64
N VAL A 166 -22.59 40.57 -59.34
CA VAL A 166 -23.01 41.93 -58.98
C VAL A 166 -24.38 42.28 -59.60
N GLY A 167 -25.14 43.16 -58.93
CA GLY A 167 -26.28 43.93 -59.46
C GLY A 167 -27.65 43.28 -59.23
N ARG A 168 -28.76 43.98 -58.94
CA ARG A 168 -29.22 45.36 -59.19
C ARG A 168 -30.49 45.49 -58.29
N PHE A 169 -30.77 46.56 -57.55
CA PHE A 169 -31.29 47.87 -57.94
C PHE A 169 -31.20 48.82 -56.74
#